data_AF-A0A432H3N2-F1
#
_entry.id   AF-A0A432H3N2-F1
#
_cell.length_a   1.000
_cell.length_b   1.000
_cell.length_c   1.000
_cell.angle_alpha   90.00
_cell.angle_beta   90.00
_cell.angle_gamma   90.00
#
_symmetry.space_group_name_H-M   'P 1'
#
loop_
_entity.id
_entity.type
_entity.pdbx_description
1 polymer ?
#
loop_
_entity_poly.entity_id
_entity_poly.type
_entity_poly.pdbx_seq_one_letter_code
_entity_poly.pdbx_strand_id
1 'polypeptide(L)'
;TKNKKTTHKSTKKKTSKKKTGSKKASKKQQPTVYYITPPEENLRGAPSGQRIGSLTRGTPVKVTKVKGNWAYVTVKAWIWKPSLSKTKPKTTSELLVKDVDGIFKGKSFVIKGALVNQTKVDFGKVVLQGELFKGKKRVAHKSLSLFSKKKPLKAGRTASFSISFKRTKGFDSYSVRILTATEK
;
A
#
# COMPACT_ATOMS: atom_id res chain seq x y z
N THR A 1 -32.93 56.36 -57.02
CA THR A 1 -34.24 56.07 -57.66
C THR A 1 -34.24 54.62 -58.12
N LYS A 2 -35.26 53.86 -57.72
CA LYS A 2 -35.67 52.53 -58.22
C LYS A 2 -34.61 51.42 -58.24
N ASN A 3 -34.67 50.55 -57.23
CA ASN A 3 -34.54 49.12 -57.48
C ASN A 3 -35.84 48.43 -57.07
N LYS A 4 -36.41 47.67 -58.01
CA LYS A 4 -37.80 47.19 -58.02
C LYS A 4 -37.77 45.67 -57.87
N LYS A 5 -38.52 45.16 -56.87
CA LYS A 5 -39.23 43.85 -56.82
C LYS A 5 -38.35 42.57 -56.94
N THR A 6 -38.62 41.45 -56.27
CA THR A 6 -39.86 40.84 -55.76
C THR A 6 -39.42 39.66 -54.85
N THR A 7 -39.73 39.66 -53.54
CA THR A 7 -40.78 38.84 -52.87
C THR A 7 -40.88 37.35 -53.24
N HIS A 8 -40.66 36.48 -52.26
CA HIS A 8 -41.72 35.62 -51.71
C HIS A 8 -41.52 35.41 -50.20
N LYS A 9 -42.65 35.23 -49.53
CA LYS A 9 -42.95 35.51 -48.12
C LYS A 9 -43.46 34.21 -47.46
N SER A 10 -43.29 34.12 -46.13
CA SER A 10 -44.20 33.39 -45.20
C SER A 10 -44.01 31.86 -45.12
N THR A 11 -44.06 31.13 -43.98
CA THR A 11 -44.40 31.45 -42.59
C THR A 11 -44.01 30.32 -41.63
N LYS A 12 -43.61 30.68 -40.41
CA LYS A 12 -43.74 30.02 -39.07
C LYS A 12 -44.07 28.51 -38.98
N LYS A 13 -43.27 27.79 -38.18
CA LYS A 13 -43.71 27.23 -36.87
C LYS A 13 -42.52 26.78 -35.99
N LYS A 14 -42.49 27.27 -34.74
CA LYS A 14 -41.67 26.75 -33.63
C LYS A 14 -42.14 25.33 -33.27
N THR A 15 -41.21 24.42 -33.03
CA THR A 15 -41.34 23.34 -32.02
C THR A 15 -39.97 22.91 -31.52
N SER A 16 -39.98 22.47 -30.26
CA SER A 16 -38.87 22.27 -29.35
C SER A 16 -38.07 20.97 -29.54
N LYS A 17 -36.83 21.00 -29.01
CA LYS A 17 -36.08 19.88 -28.39
C LYS A 17 -35.89 18.59 -29.21
N LYS A 18 -34.64 18.36 -29.64
CA LYS A 18 -33.92 17.12 -29.32
C LYS A 18 -32.41 17.34 -29.34
N LYS A 19 -31.81 17.38 -28.14
CA LYS A 19 -30.38 17.09 -27.95
C LYS A 19 -30.16 15.63 -28.38
N THR A 20 -29.52 15.41 -29.52
CA THR A 20 -28.93 14.13 -29.85
C THR A 20 -27.41 14.31 -29.82
N GLY A 21 -26.81 13.62 -28.86
CA GLY A 21 -25.39 13.68 -28.58
C GLY A 21 -24.58 13.21 -29.78
N SER A 22 -23.63 14.05 -30.20
CA SER A 22 -22.49 13.59 -30.98
C SER A 22 -21.61 12.75 -30.04
N LYS A 23 -21.84 11.42 -30.02
CA LYS A 23 -20.86 10.46 -29.52
C LYS A 23 -19.64 10.57 -30.43
N LYS A 24 -18.69 11.43 -30.06
CA LYS A 24 -17.37 11.50 -30.69
C LYS A 24 -16.68 10.16 -30.38
N ALA A 25 -16.62 9.29 -31.38
CA ALA A 25 -15.92 8.01 -31.30
C ALA A 25 -14.49 8.24 -30.83
N SER A 26 -14.11 7.65 -29.70
CA SER A 26 -12.72 7.69 -29.25
C SER A 26 -11.89 6.83 -30.20
N LYS A 27 -11.10 7.47 -31.07
CA LYS A 27 -9.99 6.78 -31.73
C LYS A 27 -9.15 6.15 -30.62
N LYS A 28 -9.10 4.82 -30.55
CA LYS A 28 -8.10 4.09 -29.76
C LYS A 28 -6.73 4.45 -30.33
N GLN A 29 -6.12 5.52 -29.82
CA GLN A 29 -4.72 5.83 -30.09
C GLN A 29 -3.92 4.65 -29.54
N GLN A 30 -3.15 4.01 -30.42
CA GLN A 30 -2.15 3.03 -30.01
C GLN A 30 -1.22 3.72 -28.99
N PRO A 31 -0.87 3.07 -27.86
CA PRO A 31 -0.06 3.72 -26.85
C PRO A 31 1.34 4.00 -27.40
N THR A 32 1.62 5.28 -27.66
CA THR A 32 2.95 5.75 -28.05
C THR A 32 3.94 5.49 -26.92
N VAL A 33 5.10 4.93 -27.27
CA VAL A 33 6.22 4.72 -26.34
C VAL A 33 7.01 6.02 -26.23
N TYR A 34 7.27 6.44 -25.01
CA TYR A 34 8.11 7.59 -24.66
C TYR A 34 9.33 7.10 -23.87
N TYR A 35 10.37 7.94 -23.81
CA TYR A 35 11.59 7.66 -23.07
C TYR A 35 11.83 8.75 -22.02
N ILE A 36 12.34 8.36 -20.86
CA ILE A 36 12.77 9.31 -19.82
C ILE A 36 14.02 10.06 -20.31
N THR A 37 13.98 11.39 -20.30
CA THR A 37 15.08 12.26 -20.74
C THR A 37 16.02 12.73 -19.62
N PRO A 38 15.57 13.09 -18.39
CA PRO A 38 16.50 13.45 -17.32
C PRO A 38 17.31 12.22 -16.87
N PRO A 39 18.47 12.41 -16.20
CA PRO A 39 19.25 11.30 -15.64
C PRO A 39 18.40 10.38 -14.76
N GLU A 40 17.51 10.96 -13.95
CA GLU A 40 16.54 10.27 -13.11
C GLU A 40 15.24 11.09 -13.07
N GLU A 41 14.09 10.41 -13.12
CA GLU A 41 12.76 11.00 -12.94
C GLU A 41 11.99 10.28 -11.84
N ASN A 42 11.20 11.02 -11.07
CA ASN A 42 10.37 10.50 -9.99
C ASN A 42 9.06 9.91 -10.53
N LEU A 43 8.77 8.66 -10.16
CA LEU A 43 7.44 8.10 -10.33
C LEU A 43 6.60 8.42 -9.09
N ARG A 44 5.40 9.00 -9.28
CA ARG A 44 4.52 9.43 -8.18
C ARG A 44 3.17 8.75 -8.25
N GLY A 45 2.57 8.49 -7.09
CA GLY A 45 1.26 7.84 -6.98
C GLY A 45 0.09 8.73 -7.45
N ALA A 46 0.29 10.05 -7.48
CA ALA A 46 -0.66 11.05 -7.97
C ALA A 46 0.12 12.29 -8.46
N PRO A 47 -0.50 13.18 -9.26
CA PRO A 47 0.04 14.51 -9.54
C PRO A 47 0.44 15.21 -8.24
N SER A 48 1.70 15.65 -8.15
CA SER A 48 2.28 16.25 -6.94
C SER A 48 2.22 15.38 -5.67
N GLY A 49 1.95 14.07 -5.80
CA GLY A 49 1.84 13.13 -4.68
C GLY A 49 3.19 12.53 -4.25
N GLN A 50 3.11 11.54 -3.35
CA GLN A 50 4.28 10.82 -2.84
C GLN A 50 5.05 10.12 -3.98
N ARG A 51 6.39 10.18 -3.91
CA ARG A 51 7.29 9.40 -4.77
C ARG A 51 7.16 7.92 -4.39
N ILE A 52 6.88 7.08 -5.39
CA ILE A 52 6.75 5.62 -5.26
C ILE A 52 7.89 4.87 -5.93
N GLY A 53 8.75 5.58 -6.67
CA GLY A 53 9.93 5.03 -7.33
C GLY A 53 10.64 6.09 -8.15
N SER A 54 11.63 5.66 -8.92
CA SER A 54 12.24 6.48 -9.96
C SER A 54 12.58 5.67 -11.20
N LEU A 55 12.73 6.37 -12.32
CA LEU A 55 13.11 5.81 -13.60
C LEU A 55 14.36 6.52 -14.07
N THR A 56 15.30 5.77 -14.64
CA THR A 56 16.52 6.32 -15.22
C THR A 56 16.30 6.77 -16.66
N ARG A 57 17.17 7.65 -17.16
CA ARG A 57 17.23 8.06 -18.56
C ARG A 57 17.13 6.85 -19.51
N GLY A 58 16.34 7.00 -20.57
CA GLY A 58 16.16 5.97 -21.60
C GLY A 58 15.16 4.87 -21.23
N THR A 59 14.59 4.87 -20.02
CA THR A 59 13.55 3.89 -19.66
C THR A 59 12.30 4.08 -20.54
N PRO A 60 11.81 3.02 -21.23
CA PRO A 60 10.63 3.12 -22.07
C PRO A 60 9.34 3.07 -21.24
N VAL A 61 8.44 4.01 -21.51
CA VAL A 61 7.12 4.10 -20.85
C VAL A 61 6.01 4.28 -21.89
N LYS A 62 4.81 3.78 -21.57
CA LYS A 62 3.59 4.04 -22.34
C LYS A 62 2.75 5.06 -21.61
N VAL A 63 2.44 6.19 -22.25
CA VAL A 63 1.51 7.18 -21.68
C VAL A 63 0.08 6.73 -21.95
N THR A 64 -0.73 6.61 -20.90
CA THR A 64 -2.14 6.19 -21.01
C THR A 64 -3.13 7.31 -20.69
N LYS A 65 -2.70 8.35 -19.96
CA LYS A 65 -3.52 9.53 -19.65
C LYS A 65 -2.61 10.74 -19.39
N VAL A 66 -3.07 11.93 -19.73
CA VAL A 66 -2.40 13.20 -19.41
C VAL A 66 -3.34 14.06 -18.55
N LYS A 67 -2.79 14.75 -17.56
CA LYS A 67 -3.50 15.72 -16.71
C LYS A 67 -2.57 16.89 -16.39
N GLY A 68 -2.75 18.01 -17.09
CA GLY A 68 -1.81 19.13 -17.01
C GLY A 68 -0.41 18.68 -17.43
N ASN A 69 0.61 19.01 -16.64
CA ASN A 69 1.99 18.61 -16.88
C ASN A 69 2.33 17.17 -16.45
N TRP A 70 1.33 16.38 -16.03
CA TRP A 70 1.53 15.01 -15.55
C TRP A 70 1.03 13.98 -16.55
N ALA A 71 1.82 12.92 -16.76
CA ALA A 71 1.43 11.75 -17.53
C ALA A 71 1.26 10.53 -16.60
N TYR A 72 0.14 9.82 -16.75
CA TYR A 72 -0.04 8.48 -16.20
C TYR A 72 0.63 7.49 -17.15
N VAL A 73 1.58 6.72 -16.63
CA VAL A 73 2.44 5.86 -17.45
C VAL A 73 2.38 4.39 -17.03
N THR A 74 2.62 3.49 -17.98
CA THR A 74 2.90 2.08 -17.74
C THR A 74 4.35 1.79 -18.15
N VAL A 75 5.13 1.19 -17.25
CA VAL A 75 6.51 0.77 -17.52
C VAL A 75 6.51 -0.62 -18.13
N LYS A 76 7.22 -0.83 -19.24
CA LYS A 76 7.41 -2.15 -19.86
C LYS A 76 8.81 -2.67 -19.52
N ALA A 77 8.93 -3.39 -18.41
CA ALA A 77 10.20 -3.90 -17.90
C ALA A 77 10.06 -5.29 -17.28
N TRP A 78 11.21 -5.93 -17.06
CA TRP A 78 11.33 -7.16 -16.27
C TRP A 78 11.71 -6.82 -14.85
N ILE A 79 11.15 -7.57 -13.90
CA ILE A 79 11.55 -7.55 -12.50
C ILE A 79 11.69 -9.00 -12.04
N TRP A 80 12.59 -9.24 -11.08
CA TRP A 80 12.81 -10.58 -10.55
C TRP A 80 11.54 -11.11 -9.88
N LYS A 81 10.94 -12.17 -10.43
CA LYS A 81 9.64 -12.68 -9.98
C LYS A 81 9.56 -12.97 -8.46
N PRO A 82 10.58 -13.55 -7.81
CA PRO A 82 10.58 -13.76 -6.36
C PRO A 82 10.52 -12.48 -5.50
N SER A 83 10.86 -11.30 -6.05
CA SER A 83 10.70 -10.03 -5.32
C SER A 83 9.27 -9.50 -5.34
N LEU A 84 8.34 -10.16 -6.05
CA LEU A 84 6.94 -9.76 -6.14
C LEU A 84 6.08 -10.52 -5.14
N SER A 85 5.15 -9.80 -4.50
CA SER A 85 4.09 -10.38 -3.69
C SER A 85 2.73 -10.08 -4.30
N LYS A 86 1.82 -11.06 -4.31
CA LYS A 86 0.41 -10.87 -4.72
C LYS A 86 -0.37 -9.97 -3.74
N THR A 87 0.18 -9.75 -2.56
CA THR A 87 -0.40 -8.89 -1.53
C THR A 87 0.56 -7.75 -1.23
N LYS A 88 0.02 -6.58 -0.92
CA LYS A 88 0.83 -5.48 -0.36
C LYS A 88 1.60 -6.05 0.84
N PRO A 89 2.95 -5.90 0.90
CA PRO A 89 3.69 -6.35 2.06
C PRO A 89 3.06 -5.71 3.29
N LYS A 90 2.60 -6.58 4.20
CA LYS A 90 1.87 -6.17 5.39
C LYS A 90 2.83 -5.36 6.23
N THR A 91 2.57 -4.06 6.38
CA THR A 91 3.44 -3.08 7.03
C THR A 91 3.69 -3.49 8.48
N THR A 92 4.65 -4.38 8.69
CA THR A 92 5.10 -4.79 10.02
C THR A 92 6.00 -3.71 10.61
N SER A 93 6.51 -2.80 9.76
CA SER A 93 7.33 -1.64 10.14
C SER A 93 6.61 -0.62 11.04
N GLU A 94 5.28 -0.66 11.11
CA GLU A 94 4.46 0.25 11.93
C GLU A 94 3.75 -0.47 13.10
N LEU A 95 3.95 -1.79 13.23
CA LEU A 95 3.62 -2.52 14.45
C LEU A 95 4.89 -2.58 15.30
N LEU A 96 4.89 -1.89 16.43
CA LEU A 96 6.05 -1.81 17.30
C LEU A 96 5.88 -2.72 18.50
N VAL A 97 6.92 -3.47 18.82
CA VAL A 97 7.07 -4.16 20.09
C VAL A 97 7.90 -3.24 21.00
N LYS A 98 7.31 -2.79 22.11
CA LYS A 98 7.93 -1.89 23.09
C LYS A 98 7.92 -2.51 24.49
N ASP A 99 8.66 -1.87 25.40
CA ASP A 99 8.67 -2.18 26.83
C ASP A 99 8.92 -3.67 27.12
N VAL A 100 9.84 -4.26 26.34
CA VAL A 100 10.09 -5.71 26.37
C VAL A 100 11.00 -6.05 27.53
N ASP A 101 10.47 -6.82 28.47
CA ASP A 101 11.20 -7.26 29.65
C ASP A 101 11.05 -8.77 29.87
N GLY A 102 12.11 -9.38 30.39
CA GLY A 102 12.23 -10.81 30.61
C GLY A 102 12.39 -11.14 32.09
N ILE A 103 11.36 -11.76 32.68
CA ILE A 103 11.31 -11.99 34.12
C ILE A 103 11.21 -13.49 34.42
N PHE A 104 12.02 -13.97 35.37
CA PHE A 104 11.83 -15.31 35.93
C PHE A 104 10.64 -15.34 36.88
N LYS A 105 9.70 -16.25 36.61
CA LYS A 105 8.54 -16.54 37.48
C LYS A 105 8.57 -18.02 37.86
N GLY A 106 9.18 -18.31 39.00
CA GLY A 106 9.40 -19.69 39.47
C GLY A 106 10.21 -20.51 38.45
N LYS A 107 9.63 -21.60 37.95
CA LYS A 107 10.24 -22.47 36.92
C LYS A 107 10.00 -22.00 35.48
N SER A 108 9.60 -20.75 35.27
CA SER A 108 9.34 -20.21 33.94
C SER A 108 10.11 -18.92 33.70
N PHE A 109 10.51 -18.68 32.46
CA PHE A 109 10.96 -17.37 32.01
C PHE A 109 9.85 -16.75 31.19
N VAL A 110 9.49 -15.51 31.51
CA VAL A 110 8.34 -14.83 30.90
C VAL A 110 8.80 -13.54 30.27
N ILE A 111 8.63 -13.43 28.95
CA ILE A 111 8.84 -12.18 28.23
C ILE A 111 7.53 -11.43 28.18
N LYS A 112 7.49 -10.21 28.70
CA LYS A 112 6.36 -9.29 28.65
C LYS A 112 6.70 -8.10 27.77
N GLY A 113 5.68 -7.43 27.26
CA GLY A 113 5.84 -6.13 26.61
C GLY A 113 4.54 -5.58 26.07
N ALA A 114 4.65 -4.54 25.26
CA ALA A 114 3.56 -3.85 24.61
C ALA A 114 3.67 -4.00 23.09
N LEU A 115 2.55 -4.30 22.43
CA LEU A 115 2.41 -4.23 20.99
C LEU A 115 1.61 -2.99 20.64
N VAL A 116 2.22 -2.06 19.91
CA VAL A 116 1.64 -0.79 19.51
C VAL A 116 1.28 -0.84 18.03
N ASN A 117 0.03 -0.55 17.71
CA ASN A 117 -0.41 -0.36 16.34
C ASN A 117 -0.33 1.12 15.96
N GLN A 118 0.72 1.53 15.26
CA GLN A 118 0.89 2.92 14.79
C GLN A 118 0.28 3.16 13.41
N THR A 119 -0.36 2.14 12.83
CA THR A 119 -0.98 2.24 11.51
C THR A 119 -2.37 2.89 11.59
N LYS A 120 -2.97 3.12 10.42
CA LYS A 120 -4.38 3.51 10.26
C LYS A 120 -5.33 2.32 10.06
N VAL A 121 -4.86 1.08 10.20
CA VAL A 121 -5.66 -0.14 9.97
C VAL A 121 -5.79 -0.97 11.25
N ASP A 122 -6.85 -1.76 11.33
CA ASP A 122 -7.09 -2.70 12.43
C ASP A 122 -6.44 -4.06 12.12
N PHE A 123 -5.85 -4.71 13.13
CA PHE A 123 -5.28 -6.06 12.97
C PHE A 123 -6.15 -7.13 13.63
N GLY A 124 -6.74 -7.99 12.81
CA GLY A 124 -7.53 -9.14 13.25
C GLY A 124 -6.70 -10.33 13.76
N LYS A 125 -5.39 -10.37 13.51
CA LYS A 125 -4.48 -11.37 14.10
C LYS A 125 -3.05 -10.86 14.07
N VAL A 126 -2.33 -10.99 15.18
CA VAL A 126 -0.88 -10.76 15.23
C VAL A 126 -0.22 -11.95 15.91
N VAL A 127 0.80 -12.52 15.28
CA VAL A 127 1.59 -13.61 15.86
C VAL A 127 2.95 -13.06 16.25
N LEU A 128 3.23 -13.06 17.55
CA LEU A 128 4.56 -12.76 18.09
C LEU A 128 5.34 -14.06 18.26
N GLN A 129 6.65 -14.00 18.04
CA GLN A 129 7.57 -15.08 18.36
C GLN A 129 8.60 -14.57 19.34
N GLY A 130 8.62 -15.16 20.53
CA GLY A 130 9.70 -15.01 21.49
C GLY A 130 10.78 -16.05 21.20
N GLU A 131 12.04 -15.66 21.31
CA GLU A 131 13.19 -16.55 21.12
C GLU A 131 14.16 -16.36 22.30
N LEU A 132 14.73 -17.47 22.79
CA LEU A 132 15.80 -17.47 23.79
C LEU A 132 17.10 -17.92 23.13
N PHE A 133 18.21 -17.29 23.51
CA PHE A 133 19.52 -17.52 22.91
C PHE A 133 20.59 -17.78 23.96
N LYS A 134 21.58 -18.60 23.57
CA LYS A 134 22.88 -18.73 24.24
C LYS A 134 23.94 -18.27 23.23
N GLY A 135 24.48 -17.07 23.43
CA GLY A 135 25.24 -16.37 22.40
C GLY A 135 24.42 -16.24 21.11
N LYS A 136 24.95 -16.74 19.99
CA LYS A 136 24.26 -16.71 18.69
C LYS A 136 23.29 -17.89 18.46
N LYS A 137 23.29 -18.90 19.33
CA LYS A 137 22.48 -20.11 19.15
C LYS A 137 21.11 -19.92 19.79
N ARG A 138 20.05 -20.03 18.99
CA ARG A 138 18.69 -20.11 19.51
C ARG A 138 18.50 -21.43 20.26
N VAL A 139 18.13 -21.36 21.53
CA VAL A 139 17.91 -22.53 22.41
C VAL A 139 16.44 -22.84 22.65
N ALA A 140 15.55 -21.86 22.49
CA ALA A 140 14.11 -22.05 22.53
C ALA A 140 13.39 -20.98 21.70
N HIS A 141 12.18 -21.29 21.26
CA HIS A 141 11.26 -20.30 20.69
C HIS A 141 9.82 -20.66 21.05
N LYS A 142 8.95 -19.66 21.08
CA LYS A 142 7.52 -19.85 21.30
C LYS A 142 6.72 -18.76 20.62
N SER A 143 5.65 -19.17 19.96
CA SER A 143 4.73 -18.26 19.29
C SER A 143 3.51 -17.95 20.15
N LEU A 144 3.04 -16.71 20.09
CA LEU A 144 1.84 -16.23 20.75
C LEU A 144 0.94 -15.59 19.69
N SER A 145 -0.24 -16.16 19.47
CA SER A 145 -1.27 -15.57 18.64
C SER A 145 -2.12 -14.62 19.49
N LEU A 146 -2.16 -13.36 19.08
CA LEU A 146 -2.96 -12.30 19.68
C LEU A 146 -4.10 -11.90 18.74
N PHE A 147 -5.19 -11.43 19.33
CA PHE A 147 -6.38 -10.89 18.66
C PHE A 147 -7.14 -11.89 17.78
N SER A 148 -8.32 -11.46 17.37
CA SER A 148 -9.16 -12.16 16.38
C SER A 148 -9.89 -11.13 15.51
N LYS A 149 -10.47 -11.55 14.38
CA LYS A 149 -11.32 -10.65 13.56
C LYS A 149 -12.46 -10.01 14.37
N LYS A 150 -12.99 -10.71 15.40
CA LYS A 150 -14.03 -10.18 16.28
C LYS A 150 -13.49 -9.17 17.30
N LYS A 151 -12.24 -9.34 17.75
CA LYS A 151 -11.56 -8.47 18.72
C LYS A 151 -10.17 -8.08 18.18
N PRO A 152 -10.09 -7.14 17.22
CA PRO A 152 -8.83 -6.74 16.60
C PRO A 152 -8.03 -5.79 17.50
N LEU A 153 -6.73 -5.69 17.25
CA LEU A 153 -5.93 -4.55 17.71
C LEU A 153 -6.25 -3.33 16.84
N LYS A 154 -6.95 -2.35 17.42
CA LYS A 154 -7.39 -1.15 16.70
C LYS A 154 -6.21 -0.25 16.31
N ALA A 155 -6.38 0.51 15.22
CA ALA A 155 -5.46 1.58 14.83
C ALA A 155 -5.16 2.52 16.02
N GLY A 156 -3.89 2.90 16.19
CA GLY A 156 -3.43 3.77 17.27
C GLY A 156 -3.43 3.15 18.68
N ARG A 157 -3.83 1.88 18.85
CA ARG A 157 -3.93 1.24 20.18
C ARG A 157 -2.73 0.40 20.52
N THR A 158 -2.53 0.23 21.81
CA THR A 158 -1.52 -0.62 22.43
C THR A 158 -2.18 -1.79 23.14
N ALA A 159 -1.53 -2.95 23.09
CA ALA A 159 -1.96 -4.13 23.82
C ALA A 159 -0.76 -4.83 24.45
N SER A 160 -0.88 -5.21 25.72
CA SER A 160 0.16 -5.97 26.41
C SER A 160 0.18 -7.43 25.95
N PHE A 161 1.36 -8.04 25.99
CA PHE A 161 1.54 -9.46 25.73
C PHE A 161 2.45 -10.13 26.76
N SER A 162 2.40 -11.46 26.81
CA SER A 162 3.24 -12.28 27.69
C SER A 162 3.52 -13.64 27.05
N ILE A 163 4.79 -13.94 26.79
CA ILE A 163 5.25 -15.23 26.24
C ILE A 163 6.01 -15.98 27.34
N SER A 164 5.43 -17.10 27.80
CA SER A 164 6.01 -17.92 28.88
C SER A 164 6.75 -19.15 28.33
N PHE A 165 8.01 -19.30 28.71
CA PHE A 165 8.87 -20.43 28.45
C PHE A 165 8.99 -21.29 29.72
N LYS A 166 8.88 -22.61 29.57
CA LYS A 166 9.31 -23.54 30.64
C LYS A 166 10.80 -23.33 30.89
N ARG A 167 11.28 -23.67 32.10
CA ARG A 167 12.67 -23.54 32.53
C ARG A 167 13.62 -24.04 31.44
N THR A 168 14.26 -23.10 30.76
CA THR A 168 15.28 -23.34 29.76
C THR A 168 16.60 -22.95 30.39
N LYS A 169 17.53 -23.88 30.57
CA LYS A 169 18.83 -23.58 31.19
C LYS A 169 19.77 -22.98 30.15
N GLY A 170 20.63 -22.07 30.61
CA GLY A 170 21.79 -21.61 29.86
C GLY A 170 21.50 -20.68 28.68
N PHE A 171 20.37 -19.95 28.69
CA PHE A 171 20.20 -18.79 27.81
C PHE A 171 20.75 -17.53 28.50
N ASP A 172 21.25 -16.58 27.73
CA ASP A 172 21.81 -15.30 28.18
C ASP A 172 21.06 -14.10 27.59
N SER A 173 20.25 -14.32 26.58
CA SER A 173 19.55 -13.26 25.85
C SER A 173 18.23 -13.77 25.29
N TYR A 174 17.35 -12.84 24.94
CA TYR A 174 16.04 -13.12 24.37
C TYR A 174 15.66 -12.05 23.34
N SER A 175 14.74 -12.39 22.46
CA SER A 175 14.14 -11.44 21.53
C SER A 175 12.65 -11.71 21.35
N VAL A 176 11.93 -10.68 20.92
CA VAL A 176 10.54 -10.80 20.45
C VAL A 176 10.46 -10.17 19.09
N ARG A 177 9.86 -10.88 18.14
CA ARG A 177 9.56 -10.33 16.81
C ARG A 177 8.12 -10.60 16.41
N ILE A 178 7.60 -9.77 15.54
CA ILE A 178 6.32 -10.03 14.88
C ILE A 178 6.61 -11.01 13.74
N LEU A 179 6.03 -12.20 13.83
CA LEU A 179 6.15 -13.23 12.81
C LEU A 179 5.14 -12.98 11.67
N THR A 180 3.89 -12.67 12.03
CA THR A 180 2.86 -12.29 11.07
C THR A 180 1.88 -11.29 11.69
N ALA A 181 1.31 -10.44 10.84
CA ALA A 181 0.15 -9.63 11.16
C ALA A 181 -0.90 -9.81 10.07
N THR A 182 -2.18 -9.73 10.38
CA THR A 182 -3.28 -9.80 9.41
C THR A 182 -4.29 -8.73 9.74
N GLU A 183 -4.51 -7.83 8.78
CA GLU A 183 -5.52 -6.78 8.86
C GLU A 183 -6.92 -7.41 8.98
N LYS A 184 -7.84 -6.67 9.61
CA LYS A 184 -9.23 -7.08 9.74
C LYS A 184 -10.02 -6.79 8.47
#